data_AF-A0A0E0DYX1-F1
#
_entry.id   AF-A0A0E0DYX1-F1
#
_cell.length_a   1.000
_cell.length_b   1.000
_cell.length_c   1.000
_cell.angle_alpha   90.00
_cell.angle_beta   90.00
_cell.angle_gamma   90.00
#
_symmetry.space_group_name_H-M   'P 1'
#
loop_
_entity.id
_entity.type
_entity.pdbx_description
1 polymer ?
#
loop_
_entity_poly.entity_id
_entity_poly.type
_entity_poly.pdbx_seq_one_letter_code
_entity_poly.pdbx_strand_id
1 'polypeptide(L)'
;MARERREIRRIESAAARQVTFSKRRRGLFKKAEELAVLCDADVALVVFSSTGKLSQFASSNMNEIIDKYTTHSKNLGKTDKQPSIDLNMRGEELEGLSVEELQQMEKNLEAGLQRVLCTKDQQFMQEISELQRKVALK
;
A
#
# COMPACT_ATOMS: atom_id res chain seq x y z
N MET A 1 -14.40 16.06 -36.23
CA MET A 1 -15.60 15.71 -35.43
C MET A 1 -15.41 16.23 -34.01
N ALA A 2 -16.35 17.03 -33.50
CA ALA A 2 -16.29 17.57 -32.16
C ALA A 2 -16.48 16.47 -31.10
N ARG A 3 -15.84 16.63 -29.93
CA ARG A 3 -15.86 15.63 -28.85
C ARG A 3 -17.07 15.89 -27.95
N GLU A 4 -17.97 14.92 -27.85
CA GLU A 4 -19.11 14.98 -26.94
C GLU A 4 -18.69 14.83 -25.48
N ARG A 5 -19.37 15.56 -24.60
CA ARG A 5 -19.24 15.43 -23.13
C ARG A 5 -19.81 14.08 -22.71
N ARG A 6 -19.10 13.37 -21.84
CA ARG A 6 -19.51 12.07 -21.27
C ARG A 6 -19.49 12.14 -19.75
N GLU A 7 -20.41 11.41 -19.11
CA GLU A 7 -20.44 11.21 -17.67
C GLU A 7 -19.19 10.44 -17.18
N ILE A 8 -18.76 10.73 -15.94
CA ILE A 8 -17.66 10.02 -15.28
C ILE A 8 -18.23 8.78 -14.60
N ARG A 9 -18.31 7.69 -15.37
CA ARG A 9 -18.67 6.34 -14.92
C ARG A 9 -17.90 5.30 -15.72
N ARG A 10 -17.94 4.03 -15.29
CA ARG A 10 -17.36 2.91 -16.05
C ARG A 10 -17.98 2.85 -17.44
N ILE A 11 -17.15 2.68 -18.46
CA ILE A 11 -17.63 2.48 -19.84
C ILE A 11 -17.94 0.99 -19.99
N GLU A 12 -19.18 0.64 -20.29
CA GLU A 12 -19.62 -0.76 -20.35
C GLU A 12 -19.01 -1.52 -21.54
N SER A 13 -19.07 -0.93 -22.74
CA SER A 13 -18.48 -1.52 -23.94
C SER A 13 -16.97 -1.70 -23.79
N ALA A 14 -16.50 -2.95 -23.87
CA ALA A 14 -15.08 -3.29 -23.71
C ALA A 14 -14.20 -2.60 -24.78
N ALA A 15 -14.63 -2.59 -26.04
CA ALA A 15 -13.91 -1.93 -27.12
C ALA A 15 -13.81 -0.41 -26.89
N ALA A 16 -14.93 0.24 -26.55
CA ALA A 16 -14.93 1.67 -26.26
C ALA A 16 -14.08 2.02 -25.03
N ARG A 17 -14.11 1.16 -24.00
CA ARG A 17 -13.29 1.30 -22.79
C ARG A 17 -11.80 1.18 -23.12
N GLN A 18 -11.40 0.24 -23.96
CA GLN A 18 -10.01 0.04 -24.36
C GLN A 18 -9.44 1.22 -25.17
N VAL A 19 -10.22 1.73 -26.13
CA VAL A 19 -9.83 2.91 -26.91
C VAL A 19 -9.75 4.14 -26.02
N THR A 20 -10.73 4.32 -25.13
CA THR A 20 -10.76 5.45 -24.20
C THR A 20 -9.60 5.39 -23.20
N PHE A 21 -9.32 4.21 -22.64
CA PHE A 21 -8.17 3.98 -21.77
C PHE A 21 -6.87 4.38 -22.47
N SER A 22 -6.66 3.91 -23.71
CA SER A 22 -5.44 4.22 -24.47
C SER A 22 -5.27 5.73 -24.71
N LYS A 23 -6.35 6.44 -25.06
CA LYS A 23 -6.33 7.89 -25.29
C LYS A 23 -6.15 8.68 -23.99
N ARG A 24 -6.88 8.33 -22.93
CA ARG A 24 -6.82 9.03 -21.63
C ARG A 24 -5.49 8.78 -20.92
N ARG A 25 -4.98 7.54 -20.91
CA ARG A 25 -3.66 7.19 -20.36
C ARG A 25 -2.57 8.01 -21.03
N ARG A 26 -2.59 8.10 -22.37
CA ARG A 26 -1.63 8.95 -23.11
C ARG A 26 -1.75 10.42 -22.73
N GLY A 27 -2.96 10.95 -22.63
CA GLY A 27 -3.18 12.35 -22.23
C GLY A 27 -2.71 12.62 -20.80
N LEU A 28 -2.95 11.68 -19.88
CA LEU A 28 -2.52 11.77 -18.49
C LEU A 28 -0.99 11.74 -18.38
N PHE A 29 -0.31 10.87 -19.13
CA PHE A 29 1.15 10.79 -19.16
C PHE A 29 1.74 12.11 -19.67
N LYS A 30 1.19 12.68 -20.75
CA LYS A 30 1.60 14.00 -21.23
C LYS A 30 1.45 15.09 -20.18
N LYS A 31 0.35 15.09 -19.42
CA LYS A 31 0.14 16.08 -18.36
C LYS A 31 1.09 15.89 -17.17
N ALA A 32 1.40 14.65 -16.83
CA ALA A 32 2.40 14.34 -15.80
C ALA A 32 3.80 14.81 -16.23
N GLU A 33 4.16 14.59 -17.50
CA GLU A 33 5.42 15.05 -18.09
C GLU A 33 5.51 16.57 -18.14
N GLU A 34 4.45 17.25 -18.62
CA GLU A 34 4.38 18.71 -18.62
C GLU A 34 4.57 19.28 -17.20
N LEU A 35 3.89 18.70 -16.20
CA LEU A 35 4.02 19.14 -14.80
C LEU A 35 5.43 18.95 -14.27
N ALA A 36 6.03 17.78 -14.52
CA ALA A 36 7.39 17.48 -14.08
C ALA A 36 8.40 18.49 -14.64
N VAL A 37 8.29 18.80 -15.93
CA VAL A 37 9.21 19.74 -16.61
C VAL A 37 8.95 21.20 -16.21
N LEU A 38 7.71 21.65 -16.18
CA LEU A 38 7.38 23.06 -15.94
C LEU A 38 7.66 23.49 -14.50
N CYS A 39 7.58 22.56 -13.56
CA CYS A 39 7.69 22.86 -12.14
C CYS A 39 8.89 22.19 -11.45
N ASP A 40 9.78 21.55 -12.22
CA ASP A 40 10.92 20.78 -11.70
C ASP A 40 10.50 19.81 -10.59
N ALA A 41 9.46 19.02 -10.88
CA ALA A 41 8.79 18.17 -9.92
C ALA A 41 9.02 16.69 -10.21
N ASP A 42 9.30 15.91 -9.17
CA ASP A 42 9.30 14.44 -9.26
C ASP A 42 7.86 13.92 -9.37
N VAL A 43 7.55 13.30 -10.51
CA VAL A 43 6.21 12.77 -10.80
C VAL A 43 6.33 11.33 -11.27
N ALA A 44 5.65 10.43 -10.58
CA ALA A 44 5.47 9.04 -10.99
C ALA A 44 4.00 8.70 -11.15
N LEU A 45 3.69 7.85 -12.13
CA LEU A 45 2.35 7.35 -12.39
C LEU A 45 2.41 5.87 -12.78
N VAL A 46 1.61 5.07 -12.09
CA VAL A 46 1.46 3.63 -12.33
C VAL A 46 0.01 3.35 -12.69
N VAL A 47 -0.22 2.66 -13.81
CA VAL A 47 -1.57 2.35 -14.31
C VAL A 47 -1.67 0.87 -14.66
N PHE A 48 -2.58 0.17 -13.99
CA PHE A 48 -2.99 -1.18 -14.36
C PHE A 48 -4.30 -1.14 -15.13
N SER A 49 -4.31 -1.80 -16.29
CA SER A 49 -5.52 -1.98 -17.09
C SER A 49 -6.35 -3.17 -16.59
N SER A 50 -7.62 -3.25 -17.00
CA SER A 50 -8.47 -4.42 -16.70
C SER A 50 -7.95 -5.74 -17.30
N THR A 51 -6.97 -5.68 -18.20
CA THR A 51 -6.28 -6.86 -18.75
C THR A 51 -5.02 -7.22 -17.95
N GLY A 52 -4.77 -6.57 -16.80
CA GLY A 52 -3.59 -6.78 -15.98
C GLY A 52 -2.30 -6.14 -16.51
N LYS A 53 -2.35 -5.49 -17.69
CA LYS A 53 -1.17 -4.85 -18.28
C LYS A 53 -0.79 -3.60 -17.50
N LEU A 54 0.46 -3.55 -17.05
CA LEU A 54 1.12 -2.39 -16.44
C LEU A 54 1.49 -1.36 -17.51
N SER A 55 1.30 -0.09 -17.18
CA SER A 55 1.82 1.05 -17.93
C SER A 55 2.28 2.08 -16.92
N GLN A 56 3.51 2.53 -17.02
CA GLN A 56 4.12 3.44 -16.05
C GLN A 56 4.79 4.63 -16.72
N PHE A 57 4.90 5.71 -15.97
CA PHE A 57 5.65 6.91 -16.29
C PHE A 57 6.37 7.39 -15.02
N ALA A 58 7.61 7.86 -15.16
CA ALA A 58 8.36 8.55 -14.13
C ALA A 58 9.12 9.70 -14.80
N SER A 59 9.18 10.86 -14.14
CA SER A 59 10.01 11.99 -14.57
C SER A 59 11.50 11.68 -14.54
N SER A 60 11.91 10.88 -13.55
CA SER A 60 13.27 10.38 -13.35
C SER A 60 13.24 8.84 -13.27
N ASN A 61 13.90 8.24 -12.28
CA ASN A 61 13.86 6.81 -12.04
C ASN A 61 12.66 6.45 -11.15
N MET A 62 11.86 5.48 -11.59
CA MET A 62 10.70 5.01 -10.83
C MET A 62 11.09 4.53 -9.43
N ASN A 63 12.22 3.83 -9.29
CA ASN A 63 12.66 3.30 -8.00
C ASN A 63 13.04 4.44 -7.05
N GLU A 64 13.75 5.47 -7.54
CA GLU A 64 14.13 6.63 -6.72
C GLU A 64 12.90 7.38 -6.20
N ILE A 65 11.85 7.54 -7.02
CA ILE A 65 10.61 8.18 -6.60
C ILE A 65 9.87 7.31 -5.56
N ILE A 66 9.85 5.99 -5.75
CA ILE A 66 9.27 5.04 -4.78
C ILE A 66 10.05 5.06 -3.46
N ASP A 67 11.37 5.11 -3.51
CA ASP A 67 12.25 5.17 -2.33
C ASP A 67 12.06 6.48 -1.56
N LYS A 68 11.97 7.61 -2.30
CA LYS A 68 11.64 8.92 -1.74
C LYS A 68 10.26 8.88 -1.06
N TYR A 69 9.23 8.33 -1.72
CA TYR A 69 7.91 8.16 -1.12
C TYR A 69 7.94 7.29 0.15
N THR A 70 8.61 6.14 0.09
CA THR A 70 8.70 5.19 1.21
C THR A 70 9.40 5.82 2.41
N THR A 71 10.49 6.55 2.17
CA THR A 71 11.21 7.31 3.19
C THR A 71 10.33 8.39 3.82
N HIS A 72 9.60 9.16 3.01
CA HIS A 72 8.70 10.20 3.52
C HIS A 72 7.49 9.61 4.27
N SER A 73 6.91 8.52 3.79
CA SER A 73 5.78 7.82 4.43
C SER A 73 6.17 7.28 5.82
N LYS A 74 7.34 6.63 5.94
CA LYS A 74 7.89 6.14 7.21
C LYS A 74 8.14 7.27 8.22
N ASN A 75 8.48 8.47 7.74
CA ASN A 75 8.67 9.63 8.61
C ASN A 75 7.34 10.29 9.03
N LEU A 76 6.29 10.21 8.21
CA LEU A 76 4.96 10.73 8.55
C LEU A 76 4.27 9.89 9.65
N GLY A 77 4.55 8.58 9.68
CA GLY A 77 4.13 7.65 10.74
C GLY A 77 4.81 7.86 12.11
N LYS A 78 5.73 8.82 12.24
CA LYS A 78 6.31 9.21 13.54
C LYS A 78 5.52 10.33 14.23
N THR A 79 4.61 10.99 13.52
CA THR A 79 3.78 12.10 14.05
C THR A 79 2.43 11.66 14.58
N ASP A 80 1.99 10.45 14.26
CA ASP A 80 0.85 9.80 14.91
C ASP A 80 1.25 8.40 15.36
N LYS A 81 1.08 8.12 16.64
CA LYS A 81 1.32 6.81 17.24
C LYS A 81 0.30 5.78 16.71
N GLN A 82 0.49 5.31 15.49
CA GLN A 82 -0.13 4.08 15.00
C GLN A 82 0.88 3.37 14.09
N PRO A 83 1.52 2.28 14.55
CA PRO A 83 2.30 1.45 13.67
C PRO A 83 1.29 0.69 12.80
N SER A 84 1.01 1.20 11.61
CA SER A 84 0.57 0.34 10.53
C SER A 84 1.79 -0.51 10.18
N ILE A 85 1.87 -1.67 10.83
CA ILE A 85 2.81 -2.71 10.48
C ILE A 85 2.39 -3.14 9.07
N ASP A 86 3.12 -2.66 8.06
CA ASP A 86 3.10 -3.27 6.74
C ASP A 86 3.66 -4.69 6.92
N LEU A 87 2.77 -5.65 7.18
CA LEU A 87 3.05 -7.08 7.37
C LEU A 87 3.51 -7.77 6.07
N ASN A 88 4.03 -7.03 5.11
CA ASN A 88 4.26 -7.50 3.75
C ASN A 88 5.69 -7.34 3.24
N MET A 89 6.68 -7.14 4.13
CA MET A 89 8.09 -7.23 3.72
C MET A 89 8.45 -8.69 3.45
N ARG A 90 8.89 -8.98 2.21
CA ARG A 90 9.45 -10.29 1.85
C ARG A 90 10.88 -10.38 2.37
N GLY A 91 11.35 -11.59 2.68
CA GLY A 91 12.71 -11.83 3.21
C GLY A 91 13.85 -11.28 2.35
N GLU A 92 13.60 -11.03 1.06
CA GLU A 92 14.54 -10.44 0.09
C GLU A 92 14.86 -8.96 0.39
N GLU A 93 14.02 -8.24 1.15
CA GLU A 93 14.24 -6.83 1.50
C GLU A 93 15.09 -6.65 2.78
N LEU A 94 15.54 -7.74 3.40
CA LEU A 94 16.36 -7.73 4.62
C LEU A 94 17.88 -7.68 4.33
N GLU A 95 18.31 -7.94 3.08
CA GLU A 95 19.73 -7.99 2.70
C GLU A 95 20.47 -6.65 2.80
N GLY A 96 19.75 -5.53 2.98
CA GLY A 96 20.34 -4.18 3.05
C GLY A 96 20.34 -3.53 4.44
N LEU A 97 19.86 -4.20 5.49
CA LEU A 97 19.73 -3.62 6.83
C LEU A 97 21.01 -3.83 7.67
N SER A 98 21.30 -2.87 8.55
CA SER A 98 22.37 -3.05 9.54
C SER A 98 21.99 -4.11 10.58
N VAL A 99 23.01 -4.66 11.26
CA VAL A 99 22.80 -5.61 12.36
C VAL A 99 21.94 -4.99 13.46
N GLU A 100 22.10 -3.69 13.77
CA GLU A 100 21.28 -3.02 14.78
C GLU A 100 19.82 -2.89 14.36
N GLU A 101 19.56 -2.62 13.07
CA GLU A 101 18.21 -2.50 12.53
C GLU A 101 17.47 -3.84 12.54
N LEU A 102 18.18 -4.93 12.20
CA LEU A 102 17.65 -6.29 12.28
C LEU A 102 17.32 -6.69 13.72
N GLN A 103 18.20 -6.38 14.68
CA GLN A 103 17.97 -6.65 16.11
C GLN A 103 16.77 -5.85 16.65
N GLN A 104 16.63 -4.60 16.24
CA GLN A 104 15.49 -3.77 16.67
C GLN A 104 14.17 -4.31 16.09
N MET A 105 14.20 -4.84 14.87
CA MET A 105 13.04 -5.47 14.24
C MET A 105 12.67 -6.77 14.93
N GLU A 106 13.65 -7.63 15.23
CA GLU A 106 13.47 -8.86 16.00
C GLU A 106 12.77 -8.57 17.34
N LYS A 107 13.29 -7.61 18.10
CA LYS A 107 12.70 -7.18 19.38
C LYS A 107 11.25 -6.70 19.23
N ASN A 108 10.95 -5.98 18.15
CA ASN A 108 9.59 -5.50 17.89
C ASN A 108 8.63 -6.65 17.54
N LEU A 109 9.11 -7.63 16.77
CA LEU A 109 8.35 -8.81 16.39
C LEU A 109 8.06 -9.68 17.62
N GLU A 110 9.06 -9.91 18.46
CA GLU A 110 8.91 -10.63 19.73
C GLU A 110 7.87 -9.95 20.64
N ALA A 111 7.97 -8.63 20.81
CA ALA A 111 7.00 -7.87 21.60
C ALA A 111 5.59 -7.96 21.00
N GLY A 112 5.47 -7.95 19.66
CA GLY A 112 4.20 -8.16 18.96
C GLY A 112 3.61 -9.53 19.20
N LEU A 113 4.42 -10.57 19.06
CA LEU A 113 4.04 -11.96 19.31
C LEU A 113 3.59 -12.16 20.75
N GLN A 114 4.31 -11.59 21.72
CA GLN A 114 3.93 -11.63 23.14
C GLN A 114 2.55 -11.01 23.39
N ARG A 115 2.23 -9.88 22.75
CA ARG A 115 0.88 -9.29 22.84
C ARG A 115 -0.20 -10.21 22.27
N VAL A 116 0.07 -10.84 21.12
CA VAL A 116 -0.87 -11.78 20.50
C VAL A 116 -1.11 -12.99 21.41
N LEU A 117 -0.05 -13.56 21.96
CA LEU A 117 -0.14 -14.68 22.90
C LEU A 117 -0.92 -14.30 24.15
N CYS A 118 -0.58 -13.18 24.78
CA CYS A 118 -1.28 -12.68 25.97
C CYS A 118 -2.78 -12.45 25.70
N THR A 119 -3.12 -11.90 24.53
CA THR A 119 -4.52 -11.67 24.15
C THR A 119 -5.26 -13.00 23.97
N LYS A 120 -4.62 -13.98 23.31
CA LYS A 120 -5.20 -15.33 23.15
C LYS A 120 -5.40 -16.02 24.48
N ASP A 121 -4.41 -15.96 25.37
CA ASP A 121 -4.50 -16.56 26.71
C ASP A 121 -5.65 -15.95 27.52
N GLN A 122 -5.80 -14.61 27.46
CA GLN A 122 -6.91 -13.92 28.11
C GLN A 122 -8.27 -14.38 27.54
N GLN A 123 -8.38 -14.50 26.22
CA GLN A 123 -9.61 -14.98 25.58
C GLN A 123 -9.94 -16.43 25.99
N PHE A 124 -8.93 -17.31 26.01
CA PHE A 124 -9.11 -18.69 26.45
C PHE A 124 -9.53 -18.77 27.92
N MET A 125 -8.90 -17.97 28.80
CA MET A 125 -9.30 -17.93 30.22
C MET A 125 -10.73 -17.45 30.42
N GLN A 126 -11.19 -16.46 29.63
CA GLN A 126 -12.58 -16.00 29.65
C GLN A 126 -13.53 -17.12 29.24
N GLU A 127 -13.23 -17.81 28.14
CA GLU A 127 -14.05 -18.90 27.62
C GLU A 127 -14.13 -20.10 28.59
N ILE A 128 -13.00 -20.48 29.21
CA ILE A 128 -12.96 -21.51 30.26
C ILE A 128 -13.85 -21.12 31.44
N SER A 129 -13.75 -19.87 31.91
CA SER A 129 -14.54 -19.37 33.05
C SER A 129 -16.04 -19.38 32.74
N GLU A 130 -16.43 -18.99 31.53
CA GLU A 130 -17.82 -19.05 31.08
C GLU A 130 -18.37 -20.49 31.03
N LEU A 131 -17.56 -21.43 30.52
CA LEU A 131 -17.93 -22.84 30.46
C LEU A 131 -18.09 -23.44 31.86
N GLN A 132 -17.15 -23.16 32.78
CA GLN A 132 -17.23 -23.60 34.18
C GLN A 132 -18.49 -23.07 34.88
N ARG A 133 -18.85 -21.79 34.65
CA ARG A 133 -20.08 -21.20 35.19
C ARG A 133 -21.35 -21.88 34.65
N LYS A 134 -21.38 -22.23 33.35
CA LYS A 134 -22.51 -22.95 32.74
C LYS A 134 -22.67 -24.36 33.30
N VAL A 135 -21.57 -25.02 33.65
CA VAL A 135 -21.60 -26.33 34.31
C VAL A 135 -22.12 -26.21 35.75
N ALA A 136 -21.72 -25.17 36.49
CA ALA A 136 -22.13 -24.96 37.88
C ALA A 136 -23.62 -24.55 38.06
N LEU A 137 -24.28 -24.09 36.99
CA LEU A 137 -25.70 -23.71 36.97
C LEU A 137 -26.64 -24.83 36.49
N LYS A 138 -26.09 -26.01 36.17
CA LYS A 138 -26.83 -27.25 35.92
C LYS A 138 -26.73 -28.16 37.14
#